data_AF-A0A534BZ77-F1
#
_entry.id   AF-A0A534BZ77-F1
#
_cell.length_a   1.000
_cell.length_b   1.000
_cell.length_c   1.000
_cell.angle_alpha   90.00
_cell.angle_beta   90.00
_cell.angle_gamma   90.00
#
_symmetry.space_group_name_H-M   'P 1'
#
loop_
_entity.id
_entity.type
_entity.pdbx_description
1 polymer ?
#
loop_
_entity_poly.entity_id
_entity_poly.type
_entity_poly.pdbx_seq_one_letter_code
_entity_poly.pdbx_strand_id
1 'polypeptide(L)'
;MSPDWTEMHHLQGRDFLPDTEDPSHTWLDKYIPTEEQPRVMATIREAIRTKGTFELEHRVWRVDGTVGWTFSRAIPLLDENGAILDWAAAAVTEPR
;
A
#
# COMPACT_ATOMS: atom_id res chain seq x y z
N MET A 1 -6.64 1.93 -3.89
CA MET A 1 -6.95 1.35 -2.56
C MET A 1 -8.24 1.95 -2.07
N SER A 2 -9.09 1.21 -1.36
CA SER A 2 -10.30 1.77 -0.76
C SER A 2 -9.99 3.01 0.12
N PRO A 3 -10.95 3.92 0.34
CA PRO A 3 -10.75 5.14 1.12
C PRO A 3 -10.10 4.92 2.50
N ASP A 4 -10.46 3.84 3.17
CA ASP A 4 -10.01 3.45 4.50
C ASP A 4 -8.86 2.42 4.50
N TRP A 5 -8.35 2.07 3.32
CA TRP A 5 -7.30 1.05 3.11
C TRP A 5 -7.64 -0.34 3.64
N THR A 6 -8.92 -0.66 3.85
CA THR A 6 -9.34 -2.02 4.21
C THR A 6 -9.29 -2.96 3.00
N GLU A 7 -9.40 -2.43 1.79
CA GLU A 7 -9.41 -3.21 0.55
C GLU A 7 -8.38 -2.68 -0.47
N MET A 8 -7.61 -3.60 -1.04
CA MET A 8 -6.74 -3.35 -2.18
C MET A 8 -7.44 -3.83 -3.45
N HIS A 9 -7.84 -2.90 -4.33
CA HIS A 9 -8.58 -3.23 -5.55
C HIS A 9 -7.75 -4.01 -6.58
N HIS A 10 -6.54 -3.53 -6.88
CA HIS A 10 -5.65 -4.16 -7.86
C HIS A 10 -4.19 -3.75 -7.59
N LEU A 11 -3.25 -4.68 -7.78
CA LEU A 11 -1.81 -4.45 -7.71
C LEU A 11 -1.12 -5.30 -8.78
N GLN A 12 -0.33 -4.64 -9.64
CA GLN A 12 0.61 -5.32 -10.54
C GLN A 12 2.01 -5.29 -9.93
N GLY A 13 2.42 -6.40 -9.35
CA GLY A 13 3.69 -6.58 -8.66
C GLY A 13 4.88 -6.93 -9.56
N ARG A 14 4.63 -7.27 -10.83
CA ARG A 14 5.66 -7.47 -11.89
C ARG A 14 6.83 -8.34 -11.46
N ASP A 15 6.51 -9.55 -10.98
CA ASP A 15 7.48 -10.56 -10.50
C ASP A 15 8.31 -10.16 -9.27
N PHE A 16 8.04 -9.01 -8.65
CA PHE A 16 8.69 -8.60 -7.38
C PHE A 16 7.72 -8.73 -6.21
N LEU A 17 6.53 -8.15 -6.30
CA LEU A 17 5.44 -8.35 -5.35
C LEU A 17 4.45 -9.38 -5.92
N PRO A 18 3.74 -10.15 -5.07
CA PRO A 18 2.57 -10.89 -5.53
C PRO A 18 1.56 -9.96 -6.22
N ASP A 19 0.90 -10.43 -7.25
CA ASP A 19 -0.19 -9.67 -7.88
C ASP A 19 -1.47 -9.74 -7.02
N THR A 20 -2.26 -8.68 -7.07
CA THR A 20 -3.65 -8.65 -6.57
C THR A 20 -4.54 -8.39 -7.78
N GLU A 21 -5.11 -9.43 -8.38
CA GLU A 21 -6.03 -9.31 -9.53
C GLU A 21 -7.48 -9.05 -9.07
N ASP A 22 -7.87 -9.63 -7.94
CA ASP A 22 -9.17 -9.44 -7.29
C ASP A 22 -9.03 -8.59 -6.01
N PRO A 23 -10.07 -7.82 -5.62
CA PRO A 23 -10.04 -7.04 -4.39
C PRO A 23 -9.65 -7.88 -3.16
N SER A 24 -8.62 -7.44 -2.44
CA SER A 24 -8.07 -8.15 -1.28
C SER A 24 -8.21 -7.36 0.01
N HIS A 25 -8.82 -7.98 1.02
CA HIS A 25 -8.94 -7.45 2.39
C HIS A 25 -7.78 -7.90 3.29
N THR A 26 -6.93 -8.79 2.80
CA THR A 26 -5.80 -9.40 3.52
C THR A 26 -4.44 -8.93 2.99
N TRP A 27 -4.44 -7.84 2.23
CA TRP A 27 -3.24 -7.29 1.60
C TRP A 27 -2.13 -7.00 2.62
N LEU A 28 -2.49 -6.55 3.83
CA LEU A 28 -1.52 -6.22 4.88
C LEU A 28 -0.67 -7.44 5.26
N ASP A 29 -1.31 -8.59 5.50
CA ASP A 29 -0.61 -9.83 5.84
C ASP A 29 0.12 -10.43 4.64
N LYS A 30 -0.45 -10.27 3.44
CA LYS A 30 0.14 -10.78 2.20
C LYS A 30 1.43 -10.07 1.82
N TYR A 31 1.50 -8.75 2.00
CA TYR A 31 2.61 -7.94 1.49
C TYR A 31 3.58 -7.46 2.57
N ILE A 32 3.12 -7.27 3.81
CA ILE A 32 3.88 -6.58 4.83
C ILE A 32 4.29 -7.56 5.95
N PRO A 33 5.60 -7.74 6.22
CA PRO A 33 6.08 -8.48 7.39
C PRO A 33 5.42 -7.97 8.67
N THR A 34 5.03 -8.88 9.57
CA THR A 34 4.24 -8.57 10.78
C THR A 34 4.86 -7.45 11.61
N GLU A 35 6.19 -7.38 11.69
CA GLU A 35 6.90 -6.35 12.44
C GLU A 35 6.85 -4.95 11.79
N GLU A 36 6.58 -4.86 10.47
CA GLU A 36 6.42 -3.59 9.76
C GLU A 36 4.97 -3.09 9.76
N GLN A 37 3.99 -3.98 9.94
CA GLN A 37 2.57 -3.65 9.87
C GLN A 37 2.18 -2.46 10.78
N PRO A 38 2.63 -2.35 12.05
CA PRO A 38 2.27 -1.21 12.90
C PRO A 38 2.73 0.13 12.32
N ARG A 39 3.92 0.16 11.72
CA ARG A 39 4.51 1.37 11.12
C ARG A 39 3.76 1.77 9.85
N VAL A 40 3.49 0.81 8.96
CA VAL A 40 2.69 1.04 7.75
C VAL A 40 1.29 1.56 8.11
N MET A 41 0.61 0.91 9.05
CA MET A 41 -0.74 1.30 9.49
C MET A 41 -0.76 2.67 10.18
N ALA A 42 0.29 3.04 10.92
CA ALA A 42 0.38 4.38 11.51
C ALA A 42 0.46 5.47 10.43
N THR A 43 1.29 5.28 9.40
CA THR A 43 1.42 6.23 8.29
C THR A 43 0.13 6.30 7.45
N ILE A 44 -0.56 5.18 7.23
CA ILE A 44 -1.87 5.15 6.56
C ILE A 44 -2.91 5.97 7.32
N ARG A 45 -3.02 5.75 8.64
CA ARG A 45 -3.97 6.50 9.48
C ARG A 45 -3.72 8.00 9.41
N GLU A 46 -2.45 8.41 9.40
CA GLU A 46 -2.09 9.82 9.28
C GLU A 46 -2.45 10.39 7.90
N ALA A 47 -2.18 9.64 6.82
CA ALA A 47 -2.55 10.03 5.46
C ALA A 47 -4.06 10.17 5.31
N ILE A 48 -4.85 9.24 5.84
CA ILE A 48 -6.33 9.32 5.85
C ILE A 48 -6.79 10.54 6.64
N ARG A 49 -6.28 10.73 7.87
CA ARG A 49 -6.67 11.82 8.77
C ARG A 49 -6.41 13.19 8.14
N THR A 50 -5.29 13.34 7.46
CA THR A 50 -4.87 14.59 6.81
C THR A 50 -5.40 14.75 5.40
N LYS A 51 -5.94 13.68 4.81
CA LYS A 51 -6.19 13.56 3.35
C LYS A 51 -4.92 13.92 2.56
N GLY A 52 -3.77 13.54 3.13
CA GLY A 52 -2.44 13.83 2.61
C GLY A 52 -1.86 12.65 1.83
N THR A 53 -0.72 12.88 1.20
CA THR A 53 0.01 11.82 0.51
C THR A 53 0.56 10.82 1.55
N PHE A 54 0.36 9.53 1.30
CA PHE A 54 1.10 8.47 1.97
C PHE A 54 2.45 8.28 1.26
N GLU A 55 3.55 8.33 2.01
CA GLU A 55 4.90 8.02 1.52
C GLU A 55 5.63 7.23 2.59
N LEU A 56 6.19 6.08 2.23
CA LEU A 56 6.94 5.25 3.16
C LEU A 56 7.92 4.34 2.44
N GLU A 57 9.18 4.36 2.88
CA GLU A 57 10.12 3.28 2.62
C GLU A 57 9.98 2.20 3.70
N HIS A 58 9.60 0.99 3.31
CA HIS A 58 9.32 -0.11 4.23
C HIS A 58 9.67 -1.46 3.62
N ARG A 59 9.70 -2.48 4.49
CA ARG A 59 9.95 -3.84 4.06
C ARG A 59 8.67 -4.52 3.55
N VAL A 60 8.83 -5.40 2.57
CA VAL A 60 7.75 -6.18 1.94
C VAL A 60 8.17 -7.63 1.70
N TRP A 61 7.20 -8.53 1.65
CA TRP A 61 7.38 -9.88 1.14
C TRP A 61 7.50 -9.85 -0.38
N ARG A 62 8.57 -10.44 -0.89
CA ARG A 62 8.76 -10.70 -2.32
C ARG A 62 8.07 -11.98 -2.74
N VAL A 63 7.87 -12.16 -4.04
CA VAL A 63 7.32 -13.41 -4.60
C VAL A 63 8.13 -14.66 -4.26
N ASP A 64 9.43 -14.52 -4.03
CA ASP A 64 10.34 -15.62 -3.66
C ASP A 64 10.33 -15.94 -2.15
N GLY A 65 9.47 -15.27 -1.38
CA GLY A 65 9.36 -15.43 0.07
C GLY A 65 10.46 -14.71 0.87
N THR A 66 11.38 -13.99 0.21
CA THR A 66 12.37 -13.15 0.90
C THR A 66 11.80 -11.77 1.23
N VAL A 67 12.47 -11.05 2.12
CA VAL A 67 12.12 -9.67 2.45
C VAL A 67 12.91 -8.71 1.56
N GLY A 68 12.24 -7.69 1.02
CA GLY A 68 12.84 -6.61 0.23
C GLY A 68 12.41 -5.23 0.69
N TRP A 69 13.16 -4.21 0.28
CA TRP A 69 12.79 -2.80 0.45
C TRP A 69 11.96 -2.31 -0.73
N THR A 70 11.01 -1.43 -0.43
CA THR A 70 10.25 -0.68 -1.42
C THR A 70 9.99 0.72 -0.90
N PHE A 71 9.95 1.68 -1.81
CA PHE A 71 9.36 2.99 -1.57
C PHE A 71 7.94 3.00 -2.11
N SER A 72 6.96 3.14 -1.22
CA SER A 72 5.54 3.16 -1.54
C SER A 72 4.99 4.57 -1.43
N ARG A 73 4.21 4.99 -2.43
CA ARG A 73 3.57 6.32 -2.46
C ARG A 73 2.12 6.18 -2.90
N ALA A 74 1.21 6.86 -2.21
CA ALA A 74 -0.19 6.94 -2.60
C ALA A 74 -0.77 8.33 -2.39
N ILE A 75 -1.51 8.82 -3.39
CA ILE A 75 -2.23 10.10 -3.35
C ILE A 75 -3.74 9.85 -3.24
N PRO A 76 -4.47 10.62 -2.42
CA PRO A 76 -5.92 10.47 -2.30
C PRO A 76 -6.61 11.11 -3.51
N LEU A 77 -7.58 10.41 -4.06
CA LEU A 77 -8.52 10.95 -5.04
C LEU A 77 -9.74 11.45 -4.27
N LEU A 78 -10.03 12.75 -4.35
CA LEU A 78 -11.09 13.38 -3.57
C LEU A 78 -12.34 13.66 -4.43
N ASP A 79 -13.52 13.58 -3.81
CA ASP A 79 -14.76 14.08 -4.39
C ASP A 79 -14.93 15.60 -4.23
N GLU A 80 -16.05 16.13 -4.72
CA GLU A 80 -16.40 17.55 -4.65
C GLU A 80 -16.56 18.07 -3.21
N ASN A 81 -16.86 17.19 -2.25
CA ASN A 81 -16.97 17.51 -0.82
C ASN A 81 -15.64 17.31 -0.07
N GLY A 82 -14.58 16.93 -0.79
CA GLY A 82 -13.27 16.62 -0.25
C GLY A 82 -13.21 15.29 0.50
N ALA A 83 -14.18 14.39 0.37
CA ALA A 83 -14.08 13.02 0.88
C ALA A 83 -13.17 12.17 -0.02
N ILE A 84 -12.50 11.18 0.55
CA ILE A 84 -11.63 10.28 -0.22
C ILE A 84 -12.51 9.27 -0.95
N LEU A 85 -12.37 9.18 -2.28
CA LEU A 85 -13.02 8.20 -3.15
C LEU A 85 -12.17 6.93 -3.31
N ASP A 86 -10.87 7.10 -3.53
CA ASP A 86 -9.89 6.01 -3.74
C ASP A 86 -8.48 6.58 -3.53
N TRP A 87 -7.47 5.74 -3.62
CA TRP A 87 -6.06 6.11 -3.61
C TRP A 87 -5.35 5.58 -4.86
N ALA A 88 -4.70 6.48 -5.58
CA ALA A 88 -3.77 6.13 -6.65
C ALA A 88 -2.39 5.85 -6.03
N ALA A 89 -1.94 4.60 -6.10
CA ALA A 89 -0.72 4.14 -5.43
C ALA A 89 0.30 3.58 -6.45
N ALA A 90 1.58 3.75 -6.12
CA ALA A 90 2.69 3.14 -6.83
C ALA A 90 3.77 2.75 -5.82
N ALA A 91 4.49 1.67 -6.13
CA ALA A 91 5.63 1.23 -5.36
C ALA A 91 6.84 1.11 -6.30
N VAL A 92 8.00 1.61 -5.85
CA VAL A 92 9.27 1.45 -6.55
C VAL A 92 10.15 0.58 -5.68
N THR A 93 10.52 -0.56 -6.26
CA THR A 93 11.35 -1.57 -5.61
C THR A 93 12.77 -1.43 -6.12
N GLU A 94 13.75 -1.42 -5.23
CA GLU A 94 15.15 -1.34 -5.66
C GLU A 94 15.53 -2.60 -6.47
N PRO A 95 16.11 -2.45 -7.67
CA PRO A 95 16.73 -3.56 -8.36
C PRO A 95 17.93 -4.03 -7.53
N ARG A 96 18.09 -5.35 -7.43
CA ARG A 96 19.19 -6.01 -6.70
C ARG A 96 20.56 -5.49 -7.14
#